data_AF-A0A3D3YXZ7-F1
#
_entry.id   AF-A0A3D3YXZ7-F1
#
_cell.length_a   1.000
_cell.length_b   1.000
_cell.length_c   1.000
_cell.angle_alpha   90.00
_cell.angle_beta   90.00
_cell.angle_gamma   90.00
#
_symmetry.space_group_name_H-M   'P 1'
#
loop_
_entity.id
_entity.type
_entity.pdbx_description
1 polymer ?
#
loop_
_entity_poly.entity_id
_entity_poly.type
_entity_poly.pdbx_seq_one_letter_code
_entity_poly.pdbx_strand_id
1 'polypeptide(L)'
;MRTIRVAVVDEHEIFRRGVVACLQEDPMVAVVSEGPEGAASEQADVGVVSSTAAVRQVFPWPLVVCSGEPHAVPEARYFVLI
;
A
#
# COMPACT_ATOMS: atom_id res chain seq x y z
N MET A 1 -9.01 18.01 -11.06
CA MET A 1 -8.35 16.69 -10.99
C MET A 1 -8.80 16.01 -9.71
N ARG A 2 -9.03 14.68 -9.71
CA ARG A 2 -9.47 13.94 -8.53
C ARG A 2 -8.23 13.38 -7.81
N THR A 3 -8.14 13.60 -6.50
CA THR A 3 -7.10 13.06 -5.63
C THR A 3 -7.22 11.53 -5.51
N ILE A 4 -6.10 10.82 -5.60
CA ILE A 4 -6.01 9.37 -5.44
C ILE A 4 -5.91 9.05 -3.94
N ARG A 5 -6.83 8.25 -3.42
CA ARG A 5 -6.87 7.85 -2.01
C ARG A 5 -6.04 6.58 -1.81
N VAL A 6 -5.01 6.65 -0.97
CA VAL A 6 -4.06 5.56 -0.75
C VAL A 6 -4.16 5.02 0.66
N ALA A 7 -4.22 3.70 0.79
CA ALA A 7 -4.01 3.00 2.06
C ALA A 7 -2.58 2.45 2.12
N VAL A 8 -1.89 2.61 3.26
CA VAL A 8 -0.54 2.05 3.48
C VAL A 8 -0.60 0.93 4.53
N VAL A 9 -0.29 -0.30 4.15
CA VAL A 9 -0.36 -1.48 5.04
C VAL A 9 0.95 -2.24 5.03
N ASP A 10 1.75 -2.07 6.08
CA ASP A 10 3.03 -2.76 6.24
C ASP A 10 3.30 -2.96 7.72
N GLU A 11 3.76 -4.12 8.15
CA GLU A 11 4.06 -4.41 9.55
C GLU A 11 5.17 -3.51 10.13
N HIS A 12 6.10 -3.04 9.30
CA HIS A 12 7.24 -2.23 9.70
C HIS A 12 6.90 -0.73 9.75
N GLU A 13 6.86 -0.16 10.95
CA GLU A 13 6.54 1.25 11.14
C GLU A 13 7.47 2.20 10.38
N ILE A 14 8.78 1.92 10.36
CA ILE A 14 9.75 2.76 9.65
C ILE A 14 9.46 2.84 8.16
N PHE A 15 9.03 1.72 7.56
CA PHE A 15 8.66 1.66 6.15
C PHE A 15 7.39 2.45 5.88
N ARG A 16 6.33 2.23 6.68
CA ARG A 16 5.07 3.00 6.57
C ARG A 16 5.32 4.50 6.64
N ARG A 17 6.09 4.96 7.62
CA ARG A 17 6.41 6.37 7.79
C ARG A 17 7.15 6.96 6.60
N GLY A 18 8.10 6.22 6.02
CA GLY A 18 8.81 6.63 4.81
C GLY A 18 7.87 6.74 3.62
N VAL A 19 7.06 5.72 3.37
CA VAL A 19 6.08 5.71 2.28
C VAL A 19 5.08 6.86 2.42
N VAL A 20 4.51 7.06 3.61
CA VAL A 20 3.55 8.15 3.86
C VAL A 20 4.19 9.51 3.65
N ALA A 21 5.42 9.72 4.13
CA ALA A 21 6.14 10.97 3.89
C ALA A 21 6.29 11.27 2.39
N CYS A 22 6.72 10.29 1.59
CA CYS A 22 6.83 10.44 0.14
C CYS A 22 5.48 10.72 -0.54
N LEU A 23 4.42 10.01 -0.15
CA LEU A 23 3.08 10.18 -0.74
C LEU A 23 2.47 11.54 -0.40
N GLN A 24 2.78 12.12 0.76
CA GLN A 24 2.30 13.43 1.18
C GLN A 24 2.91 14.60 0.39
N GLU A 25 4.04 14.38 -0.30
CA GLU A 25 4.66 15.39 -1.16
C GLU A 25 3.90 15.60 -2.49
N ASP A 26 3.10 14.62 -2.93
CA ASP A 26 2.31 14.72 -4.15
C ASP A 26 0.88 15.25 -3.86
N PRO A 27 0.50 16.44 -4.34
CA PRO A 27 -0.82 17.03 -4.10
C PRO A 27 -1.98 16.26 -4.77
N MET A 28 -1.68 15.33 -5.68
CA MET A 28 -2.69 14.45 -6.28
C MET A 28 -2.95 13.20 -5.44
N VAL A 29 -2.23 12.99 -4.34
CA VAL A 29 -2.35 11.81 -3.48
C VAL A 29 -2.85 12.21 -2.09
N ALA A 30 -3.72 11.39 -1.52
CA ALA A 30 -4.17 11.51 -0.14
C ALA A 30 -4.05 10.15 0.57
N VAL A 31 -3.22 10.07 1.60
CA VAL A 31 -3.17 8.89 2.48
C VAL A 31 -4.42 8.91 3.37
N VAL A 32 -5.32 7.95 3.17
CA VAL A 32 -6.60 7.86 3.90
C VAL A 32 -6.57 6.88 5.05
N SER A 33 -5.57 5.99 5.09
CA SER A 33 -5.32 5.07 6.19
C SER A 33 -3.88 4.56 6.17
N GLU A 34 -3.28 4.36 7.34
CA GLU A 34 -2.01 3.66 7.52
C GLU A 34 -2.05 2.72 8.72
N GLY A 35 -1.41 1.56 8.64
CA GLY A 35 -1.33 0.64 9.77
C GLY A 35 -0.65 -0.71 9.45
N PRO A 36 -0.38 -1.53 10.48
CA PRO A 36 0.33 -2.81 10.30
C PRO A 36 -0.51 -3.91 9.64
N GLU A 37 -1.80 -4.06 9.99
CA GLU A 37 -2.74 -5.04 9.42
C GLU A 37 -4.17 -4.50 9.59
N GLY A 38 -5.12 -4.89 8.73
CA GLY A 38 -6.56 -4.68 8.94
C GLY A 38 -7.08 -3.24 8.89
N ALA A 39 -6.21 -2.22 8.90
CA ALA A 39 -6.56 -0.80 8.79
C ALA A 39 -6.86 -0.35 7.35
N ALA A 40 -7.36 -1.28 6.54
CA ALA A 40 -7.72 -1.07 5.15
C ALA A 40 -9.04 -0.27 5.10
N SER A 41 -8.95 1.05 4.94
CA SER A 41 -10.14 1.88 4.75
C SER A 41 -10.87 1.49 3.47
N GLU A 42 -12.17 1.18 3.56
CA GLU A 42 -13.03 0.91 2.39
C GLU A 42 -13.07 2.07 1.37
N GLN A 43 -12.53 3.23 1.75
CA GLN A 43 -12.48 4.43 0.95
C GLN A 43 -11.15 4.58 0.18
N ALA A 44 -10.25 3.61 0.18
CA ALA A 44 -9.04 3.67 -0.64
C ALA A 44 -9.34 3.38 -2.12
N ASP A 45 -8.63 4.06 -3.02
CA ASP A 45 -8.62 3.76 -4.45
C ASP A 45 -7.50 2.74 -4.81
N VAL A 46 -6.42 2.71 -4.02
CA VAL A 46 -5.27 1.80 -4.16
C VAL A 46 -4.58 1.58 -2.80
N GLY A 47 -3.93 0.43 -2.63
CA GLY A 47 -3.14 0.10 -1.43
C GLY A 47 -1.66 -0.04 -1.74
N VAL A 48 -0.78 0.61 -0.97
CA VAL A 48 0.64 0.27 -0.90
C VAL A 48 0.83 -0.71 0.25
N VAL A 49 1.20 -1.94 -0.05
CA VAL A 49 1.17 -3.04 0.92
C VAL A 49 2.48 -3.84 0.95
N SER A 50 2.84 -4.36 2.10
CA SER A 50 3.92 -5.35 2.20
C SER A 50 3.51 -6.66 1.52
N SER A 51 4.50 -7.48 1.13
CA SER A 51 4.25 -8.84 0.65
C SER A 51 3.54 -9.70 1.71
N THR A 52 3.88 -9.52 2.98
CA THR A 52 3.22 -10.18 4.12
C THR A 52 1.73 -9.83 4.18
N ALA A 53 1.38 -8.54 4.09
CA ALA A 53 0.00 -8.08 4.13
C ALA A 53 -0.80 -8.56 2.91
N ALA A 54 -0.20 -8.54 1.72
CA ALA A 54 -0.81 -9.01 0.48
C ALA A 54 -1.21 -10.49 0.51
N VAL A 55 -0.46 -11.33 1.25
CA VAL A 55 -0.77 -12.76 1.41
C VAL A 55 -1.78 -13.02 2.52
N ARG A 56 -1.78 -12.21 3.59
CA ARG A 56 -2.59 -12.44 4.79
C ARG A 56 -4.01 -11.88 4.71
N GLN A 57 -4.23 -10.88 3.85
CA GLN A 57 -5.49 -10.14 3.80
C GLN A 57 -5.96 -9.97 2.35
N VAL A 58 -7.28 -10.02 2.15
CA VAL A 58 -7.92 -9.61 0.90
C VAL A 58 -8.25 -8.13 0.96
N PHE A 59 -7.90 -7.40 -0.09
CA PHE A 59 -8.20 -5.98 -0.25
C PHE A 59 -9.15 -5.78 -1.43
N PRO A 60 -10.17 -4.91 -1.33
CA PRO A 60 -11.12 -4.69 -2.40
C PRO A 60 -10.66 -3.64 -3.44
N TRP A 61 -9.40 -3.19 -3.37
CA TRP A 61 -8.76 -2.26 -4.32
C TRP A 61 -7.46 -2.84 -4.90
N PRO A 62 -6.96 -2.30 -6.03
CA PRO A 62 -5.66 -2.65 -6.59
C PRO A 62 -4.52 -2.44 -5.57
N LEU A 63 -3.45 -3.24 -5.68
CA LEU A 63 -2.30 -3.15 -4.77
C LEU A 63 -1.01 -2.81 -5.52
N VAL A 64 -0.18 -2.04 -4.84
CA VAL A 64 1.25 -1.88 -5.12
C VAL A 64 1.96 -2.64 -4.01
N VAL A 65 2.68 -3.70 -4.36
CA VAL A 65 3.31 -4.57 -3.38
C VAL A 65 4.77 -4.16 -3.24
N CYS A 66 5.16 -3.79 -2.02
CA CYS A 66 6.53 -3.52 -1.64
C CYS A 66 7.14 -4.82 -1.10
N SER A 67 8.13 -5.35 -1.81
CA SER A 67 8.81 -6.60 -1.46
C SER A 67 10.31 -6.42 -1.59
N GLY A 68 11.06 -6.84 -0.57
CA GLY A 68 12.53 -6.92 -0.64
C GLY A 68 13.02 -8.06 -1.56
N GLU A 69 12.12 -8.95 -1.98
CA GLU A 69 12.43 -10.04 -2.89
C GLU A 69 11.64 -9.89 -4.21
N PRO A 70 12.32 -9.79 -5.37
CA PRO A 70 11.68 -9.50 -6.66
C PRO A 70 10.76 -10.61 -7.21
N HIS A 71 10.62 -11.75 -6.54
CA HIS A 71 9.88 -12.93 -7.05
C HIS A 71 8.86 -13.55 -6.06
N ALA A 72 8.57 -12.91 -4.93
CA ALA A 72 7.80 -13.55 -3.85
C ALA A 72 6.26 -13.49 -4.00
N VAL A 73 5.70 -12.93 -5.08
CA VAL A 73 4.24 -12.72 -5.20
C VAL A 73 3.65 -13.46 -6.41
N PRO A 74 2.67 -14.37 -6.24
CA PRO A 74 2.01 -15.06 -7.35
C PRO A 74 1.16 -14.08 -8.17
N GLU A 75 1.03 -14.37 -9.47
CA GLU A 75 0.31 -13.61 -10.51
C GLU A 75 -1.06 -13.06 -10.06
N ALA A 76 -1.06 -11.87 -9.48
CA ALA A 76 -2.23 -11.03 -9.36
C ALA A 76 -1.79 -9.58 -9.59
N ARG A 77 -2.74 -8.77 -10.04
CA ARG A 77 -2.59 -7.42 -10.62
C ARG A 77 -1.89 -6.43 -9.68
N TYR A 78 -0.57 -6.56 -9.54
CA TYR A 78 0.25 -5.75 -8.65
C TYR A 78 1.44 -5.17 -9.38
N PHE A 79 1.79 -3.94 -9.04
CA PHE A 79 3.07 -3.34 -9.42
C PHE A 79 4.05 -3.58 -8.27
N VAL A 80 5.20 -4.20 -8.57
CA VAL A 80 6.30 -4.38 -7.63
C VAL A 80 7.18 -3.13 -7.72
N LEU A 81 7.36 -2.43 -6.61
CA LEU A 81 8.35 -1.36 -6.49
C LEU A 81 9.63 -1.97 -5.89
N ILE A 82 10.74 -1.83 -6.62
CA ILE A 82 12.10 -2.28 -6.24
C ILE A 82 12.82 -1.19 -5.47
#